data_AF-A0A539DC42-F1
#
_entry.id   AF-A0A539DC42-F1
#
_cell.length_a   1.000
_cell.length_b   1.000
_cell.length_c   1.000
_cell.angle_alpha   90.00
_cell.angle_beta   90.00
_cell.angle_gamma   90.00
#
_symmetry.space_group_name_H-M   'P 1'
#
loop_
_entity.id
_entity.type
_entity.pdbx_description
1 polymer ?
#
loop_
_entity_poly.entity_id
_entity_poly.type
_entity_poly.pdbx_seq_one_letter_code
_entity_poly.pdbx_strand_id
1 'polypeptide(L)'
;MSNPAPWATTLHIKDHCLCLHAQRAARALSRRFDEAFRPLGITSGQFSLLNGLNRPEPPTIGAVATLLAMDRSTVTANLKPLERMGAVRPDWVGMRASCGRV
;
A
#
# COMPACT_ATOMS: atom_id res chain seq x y z
N MET A 1 37.62 -19.29 -24.33
CA MET A 1 36.36 -19.41 -23.56
C MET A 1 35.55 -18.15 -23.81
N SER A 2 34.51 -18.24 -24.63
CA SER A 2 33.69 -17.09 -25.03
C SER A 2 32.90 -16.59 -23.82
N ASN A 3 33.05 -15.30 -23.49
CA ASN A 3 32.22 -14.65 -22.49
C ASN A 3 30.75 -14.77 -22.94
N PRO A 4 29.80 -15.26 -22.12
CA PRO A 4 28.39 -15.28 -22.51
C PRO A 4 27.96 -13.87 -22.93
N ALA A 5 27.05 -13.79 -23.89
CA ALA A 5 26.54 -12.52 -24.40
C ALA A 5 26.14 -11.62 -23.20
N PRO A 6 26.46 -10.31 -23.20
CA PRO A 6 26.31 -9.45 -22.02
C PRO A 6 24.90 -9.44 -21.37
N TRP A 7 23.88 -9.82 -22.13
CA TRP A 7 22.47 -9.86 -21.71
C TRP A 7 21.99 -11.22 -21.19
N ALA A 8 22.78 -12.30 -21.31
CA ALA A 8 22.36 -13.63 -20.91
C ALA A 8 21.98 -13.70 -19.43
N THR A 9 22.80 -13.09 -18.56
CA THR A 9 22.52 -12.97 -17.12
C THR A 9 21.26 -12.15 -16.85
N THR A 10 21.04 -11.08 -17.60
CA THR A 10 19.84 -10.23 -17.46
C THR A 10 18.56 -11.00 -17.79
N LEU A 11 18.56 -11.79 -18.87
CA LEU A 11 17.40 -12.62 -19.23
C LEU A 11 17.15 -13.70 -18.18
N HIS A 12 18.22 -14.36 -17.71
CA HIS A 12 18.09 -15.35 -16.64
C HIS A 12 17.44 -14.75 -15.39
N ILE A 13 17.90 -13.58 -14.93
CA ILE A 13 17.30 -12.87 -13.79
C ILE A 13 15.84 -12.48 -14.10
N LYS A 14 15.55 -11.93 -15.28
CA LYS A 14 14.19 -11.55 -15.67
C LYS A 14 13.21 -12.72 -15.59
N ASP A 15 13.63 -13.90 -16.01
CA ASP A 15 12.76 -15.09 -16.06
C ASP A 15 12.61 -15.78 -14.69
N HIS A 16 13.58 -15.64 -13.78
CA HIS A 16 13.60 -16.38 -12.50
C HIS A 16 13.46 -15.49 -11.24
N CYS A 17 13.51 -14.16 -11.35
CA CYS A 17 13.44 -13.27 -10.20
C CYS A 17 12.03 -13.17 -9.61
N LEU A 18 11.84 -13.77 -8.44
CA LEU A 18 10.59 -13.72 -7.69
C LEU A 18 10.12 -12.29 -7.38
N CYS A 19 11.06 -11.39 -7.04
CA CYS A 19 10.72 -9.98 -6.78
C CYS A 19 10.11 -9.31 -8.02
N LEU A 20 10.71 -9.51 -9.20
CA LEU A 20 10.20 -8.94 -10.44
C LEU A 20 8.80 -9.47 -10.78
N HIS A 21 8.60 -10.78 -10.63
CA HIS A 21 7.29 -11.39 -10.89
C HIS A 21 6.23 -10.94 -9.89
N ALA A 22 6.56 -10.85 -8.60
CA ALA A 22 5.67 -10.34 -7.57
C ALA A 22 5.27 -8.87 -7.83
N GLN A 23 6.24 -8.01 -8.19
CA GLN A 23 5.95 -6.62 -8.56
C GLN A 23 5.05 -6.50 -9.79
N ARG A 24 5.26 -7.34 -10.81
CA ARG A 24 4.40 -7.38 -12.01
C ARG A 24 2.98 -7.82 -11.65
N ALA A 25 2.84 -8.86 -10.83
CA ALA A 25 1.55 -9.34 -10.36
C ALA A 25 0.82 -8.27 -9.53
N ALA A 26 1.50 -7.66 -8.56
CA ALA A 26 0.94 -6.58 -7.74
C ALA A 26 0.43 -5.41 -8.60
N ARG A 27 1.21 -4.94 -9.58
CA ARG A 27 0.77 -3.86 -10.48
C ARG A 27 -0.42 -4.26 -11.35
N ALA A 28 -0.49 -5.52 -11.80
CA ALA A 28 -1.63 -6.02 -12.58
C ALA A 28 -2.90 -6.05 -11.74
N LEU A 29 -2.80 -6.52 -10.49
CA LEU A 29 -3.91 -6.50 -9.54
C LEU A 29 -4.34 -5.07 -9.22
N SER A 30 -3.41 -4.17 -8.86
CA SER A 30 -3.74 -2.76 -8.60
C SER A 30 -4.52 -2.12 -9.74
N ARG A 31 -4.06 -2.26 -10.99
CA ARG A 31 -4.80 -1.72 -12.15
C ARG A 31 -6.22 -2.24 -12.26
N ARG A 32 -6.43 -3.54 -12.02
CA ARG A 32 -7.76 -4.17 -12.08
C ARG A 32 -8.69 -3.67 -10.98
N PHE A 33 -8.16 -3.44 -9.79
CA PHE A 33 -8.91 -2.86 -8.66
C PHE A 33 -9.17 -1.37 -8.86
N ASP A 34 -8.18 -0.61 -9.32
CA ASP A 34 -8.33 0.82 -9.64
C ASP A 34 -9.42 1.04 -10.70
N GLU A 35 -9.47 0.20 -11.75
CA GLU A 35 -10.54 0.24 -12.74
C GLU A 35 -11.92 -0.03 -12.14
N ALA A 36 -12.02 -1.03 -11.25
CA ALA A 36 -13.26 -1.36 -10.56
C ALA A 36 -13.72 -0.26 -9.59
N PHE A 37 -12.77 0.41 -8.93
CA PHE A 37 -13.03 1.47 -7.95
C PHE A 37 -13.14 2.86 -8.57
N ARG A 38 -12.91 3.00 -9.87
CA ARG A 38 -13.06 4.27 -10.59
C ARG A 38 -14.41 4.98 -10.31
N PRO A 39 -15.58 4.29 -10.30
CA PRO A 39 -16.86 4.94 -9.96
C PRO A 39 -16.95 5.43 -8.51
N LEU A 40 -16.15 4.85 -7.60
CA LEU A 40 -16.09 5.22 -6.19
C LEU A 40 -15.08 6.35 -5.91
N GLY A 41 -14.26 6.72 -6.90
CA GLY A 41 -13.26 7.77 -6.75
C GLY A 41 -12.07 7.41 -5.85
N ILE A 42 -11.81 6.11 -5.61
CA ILE A 42 -10.69 5.63 -4.78
C ILE A 42 -9.75 4.70 -5.56
N THR A 43 -8.50 4.60 -5.09
CA THR A 43 -7.50 3.65 -5.58
C THR A 43 -7.45 2.37 -4.74
N SER A 44 -6.84 1.31 -5.28
CA SER A 44 -6.56 0.08 -4.54
C SER A 44 -5.72 0.33 -3.30
N GLY A 45 -4.77 1.30 -3.36
CA GLY A 45 -3.95 1.69 -2.20
C GLY A 45 -4.78 2.35 -1.10
N GLN A 46 -5.69 3.26 -1.48
CA GLN A 46 -6.63 3.89 -0.54
C GLN A 46 -7.60 2.88 0.06
N PHE A 47 -8.08 1.92 -0.74
CA PHE A 47 -8.90 0.81 -0.25
C PHE A 47 -8.15 -0.06 0.76
N SER A 48 -6.90 -0.44 0.48
CA SER A 48 -6.06 -1.17 1.44
C SER A 48 -5.84 -0.37 2.72
N LEU A 49 -5.68 0.96 2.60
CA LEU A 49 -5.59 1.85 3.75
C LEU A 49 -6.87 1.82 4.60
N LEU A 50 -8.06 1.96 3.99
CA LEU A 50 -9.33 1.86 4.72
C LEU A 50 -9.45 0.54 5.49
N ASN A 51 -9.04 -0.59 4.88
CA ASN A 51 -9.02 -1.88 5.56
C ASN A 51 -8.02 -1.90 6.73
N GLY A 52 -6.81 -1.35 6.56
CA GLY A 52 -5.82 -1.25 7.63
C GLY A 52 -6.22 -0.31 8.77
N LEU A 53 -7.10 0.65 8.51
CA LEU A 53 -7.69 1.57 9.49
C LEU A 53 -8.92 1.00 10.22
N ASN A 54 -9.57 -0.02 9.65
CA ASN A 54 -10.79 -0.61 10.17
C ASN A 54 -10.48 -1.64 11.28
N ARG A 55 -10.42 -1.18 12.53
CA ARG A 55 -10.01 -1.98 13.69
C ARG A 55 -10.58 -1.37 14.99
N PRO A 56 -10.65 -2.12 16.10
CA PRO A 56 -11.28 -1.66 17.34
C PRO A 56 -10.67 -0.38 17.92
N GLU A 57 -9.34 -0.27 17.95
CA GLU A 57 -8.66 0.94 18.42
C GLU A 57 -7.92 1.72 17.31
N PRO A 58 -7.95 3.06 17.35
CA PRO A 58 -7.22 3.93 16.43
C PRO A 58 -5.76 3.52 16.15
N PRO A 59 -5.35 3.37 14.88
CA PRO A 59 -3.95 3.18 14.51
C PRO A 59 -3.05 4.38 14.68
N THR A 60 -1.80 4.07 15.04
CA THR A 60 -0.70 4.94 14.70
C THR A 60 -0.38 4.80 13.21
N ILE A 61 0.04 5.91 12.60
CA ILE A 61 0.49 5.93 11.20
C ILE A 61 1.61 4.91 10.95
N GLY A 62 2.53 4.74 11.91
CA GLY A 62 3.65 3.81 11.78
C GLY A 62 3.21 2.34 11.74
N ALA A 63 2.20 1.97 12.54
CA ALA A 63 1.66 0.62 12.52
C ALA A 63 1.00 0.28 11.17
N VAL A 64 0.22 1.23 10.62
CA VAL A 64 -0.44 1.05 9.31
C VAL A 64 0.56 1.04 8.17
N ALA A 65 1.56 1.92 8.21
CA ALA A 65 2.68 1.94 7.27
C ALA A 65 3.39 0.58 7.22
N THR A 66 3.69 0.02 8.40
CA THR A 66 4.33 -1.31 8.51
C THR A 66 3.42 -2.41 7.95
N LEU A 67 2.15 -2.42 8.34
CA LEU A 67 1.17 -3.41 7.87
C LEU A 67 1.02 -3.43 6.35
N LEU A 68 0.99 -2.25 5.73
CA LEU A 68 0.75 -2.10 4.29
C LEU A 68 2.04 -2.09 3.46
N ALA A 69 3.21 -2.24 4.10
CA ALA A 69 4.52 -2.07 3.48
C ALA A 69 4.62 -0.73 2.70
N MET A 70 4.15 0.34 3.32
CA MET A 70 4.16 1.70 2.78
C MET A 70 5.02 2.62 3.65
N ASP A 71 5.61 3.64 3.03
CA ASP A 71 6.22 4.73 3.79
C ASP A 71 5.15 5.56 4.51
N ARG A 72 5.53 6.15 5.66
CA ARG A 72 4.61 7.01 6.44
C ARG A 72 4.09 8.20 5.63
N SER A 73 4.91 8.76 4.74
CA SER A 73 4.52 9.83 3.82
C SER A 73 3.45 9.38 2.82
N THR A 74 3.52 8.14 2.34
CA THR A 74 2.52 7.55 1.46
C THR A 74 1.20 7.34 2.20
N VAL A 75 1.24 6.90 3.45
CA VAL A 75 0.03 6.78 4.28
C VAL A 75 -0.61 8.16 4.50
N THR A 76 0.16 9.16 4.92
CA THR A 76 -0.39 10.51 5.16
C THR A 76 -0.90 11.19 3.89
N ALA A 77 -0.25 10.97 2.74
CA ALA A 77 -0.72 11.46 1.45
C ALA A 77 -2.06 10.82 1.05
N ASN A 78 -2.27 9.53 1.34
CA ASN A 78 -3.51 8.82 1.04
C ASN A 78 -4.65 9.12 2.02
N LEU A 79 -4.37 9.57 3.25
CA LEU A 79 -5.39 9.99 4.22
C LEU A 79 -6.14 11.25 3.79
N LYS A 80 -5.43 12.28 3.29
CA LYS A 80 -6.05 13.57 2.95
C LYS A 80 -7.21 13.47 1.94
N PRO A 81 -7.12 12.70 0.84
CA PRO A 81 -8.27 12.46 -0.03
C PRO A 81 -9.42 11.72 0.67
N LEU A 82 -9.12 10.70 1.48
CA LEU A 82 -10.13 9.90 2.18
C LEU A 82 -10.89 10.71 3.23
N GLU A 83 -10.21 11.61 3.95
CA GLU A 83 -10.83 12.56 4.88
C GLU A 83 -11.77 13.51 4.14
N ARG A 84 -11.34 14.07 2.99
CA ARG A 84 -12.19 14.95 2.16
C ARG A 84 -13.44 14.25 1.63
N MET A 85 -13.37 12.93 1.43
CA MET A 85 -14.51 12.10 1.01
C MET A 85 -15.40 11.67 2.19
N GLY A 86 -15.03 12.00 3.43
CA GLY A 86 -15.74 11.56 4.63
C GLY A 86 -15.55 10.08 4.96
N ALA A 87 -14.61 9.39 4.31
CA ALA A 87 -14.35 7.96 4.53
C ALA A 87 -13.51 7.69 5.79
N VAL A 88 -12.77 8.70 6.27
CA VAL A 88 -11.96 8.65 7.49
C VAL A 88 -12.17 9.94 8.27
N ARG A 89 -12.34 9.83 9.59
CA ARG A 89 -12.40 11.02 10.46
C ARG A 89 -10.97 11.49 10.80
N PRO A 90 -10.70 12.81 10.83
CA PRO A 90 -9.35 13.34 11.10
C PRO A 90 -8.75 12.93 12.45
N ASP A 91 -9.60 12.63 13.44
CA ASP A 91 -9.22 12.19 14.78
C ASP A 91 -8.98 10.68 14.89
N TRP A 92 -9.37 9.89 13.88
CA TRP A 92 -9.27 8.43 13.91
C TRP A 92 -7.83 7.91 13.71
N VAL A 93 -6.93 8.74 13.17
CA VAL A 93 -5.55 8.33 12.88
C VAL A 93 -4.58 9.14 13.71
N GLY A 94 -3.67 8.45 14.42
CA GLY A 94 -2.63 9.13 15.19
C GLY A 94 -3.04 9.58 16.59
N MET A 95 -4.23 9.19 17.07
CA MET A 95 -4.42 9.07 18.52
C MET A 95 -3.34 8.11 19.02
N ARG A 96 -2.34 8.65 19.73
CA ARG A 96 -1.57 7.82 20.65
C ARG A 96 -2.63 7.14 21.51
N ALA A 97 -2.60 5.81 21.58
CA ALA A 97 -3.35 5.10 22.61
C ALA A 97 -2.97 5.79 23.92
N SER A 98 -3.81 6.71 24.39
CA SER A 98 -3.74 7.18 25.74
C SER A 98 -4.07 5.93 26.51
N CYS A 99 -3.05 5.29 27.05
CA CYS A 99 -3.17 4.44 28.22
C CYS A 99 -3.79 5.33 29.31
N GLY A 100 -5.11 5.50 29.22
CA GLY A 100 -5.96 6.13 30.19
C GLY A 100 -6.53 4.98 30.98
N ARG A 101 -5.90 4.71 32.12
CA ARG A 101 -6.57 4.35 33.38
C ARG A 101 -8.09 4.20 33.21
N VAL A 102 -8.54 2.96 33.11
CA VAL A 102 -9.72 2.44 33.79
C VAL A 102 -9.33 1.10 34.36
#